data_AF-A0A7J7IBL7-F1
#
_entry.id   AF-A0A7J7IBL7-F1
#
_cell.length_a   1.000
_cell.length_b   1.000
_cell.length_c   1.000
_cell.angle_alpha   90.00
_cell.angle_beta   90.00
_cell.angle_gamma   90.00
#
_symmetry.space_group_name_H-M   'P 1'
#
loop_
_entity.id
_entity.type
_entity.pdbx_description
1 polymer ?
#
loop_
_entity_poly.entity_id
_entity_poly.type
_entity_poly.pdbx_seq_one_letter_code
_entity_poly.pdbx_strand_id
1 'polypeptide(L)'
;MQTGQARRYELTLFSDIDGTLVHYRDQLDASVKVEPDLEDRGRVNLIYDTVPRIVVPCRVLPTLTSGCGYLSERTVALIDALRAHSVFVALLTGARSSTLYRRLSLLPQVDAIAWENGGRLVWRAESAYVEDRGWAHLLEQWTGPHPFYPSDESLVSSNATTKKAAGVPSSDTEPADASAIDAPLWRAATQLSTSGWVLDTRAYYTAFRVDVAASLQRGGMEWCRNAGESSDGARHDPLSEQTIHCAAKEIRAQVTPLGLQMALNLGKADVFPLCSGKRNVAEYILSTIGGCRKQTVALVDDDNDLELAKWCGAAYLPNISNPSVQAEIARHPEWTLSAHRGPLATEEALKALLEQVQAESGKASQADRSRES
;
A
#
# COMPACT_ATOMS: atom_id res chain seq x y z
N MET A 1 -27.72 -10.68 -2.65
CA MET A 1 -27.09 -10.77 -1.32
C MET A 1 -28.17 -11.21 -0.35
N GLN A 2 -28.08 -12.43 0.20
CA GLN A 2 -28.93 -12.81 1.32
C GLN A 2 -28.68 -11.80 2.45
N THR A 3 -29.74 -11.34 3.10
CA THR A 3 -29.69 -10.49 4.30
C THR A 3 -29.14 -11.31 5.47
N GLY A 4 -27.90 -11.79 5.36
CA GLY A 4 -27.13 -12.33 6.47
C GLY A 4 -26.93 -11.19 7.46
N GLN A 5 -27.08 -11.50 8.75
CA GLN A 5 -26.76 -10.53 9.80
C GLN A 5 -25.41 -9.88 9.50
N ALA A 6 -25.39 -8.54 9.43
CA ALA A 6 -24.17 -7.80 9.21
C ALA A 6 -23.14 -8.26 10.27
N ARG A 7 -22.03 -8.83 9.80
CA ARG A 7 -20.96 -9.29 10.69
C ARG A 7 -20.44 -8.08 11.44
N ARG A 8 -20.55 -8.10 12.78
CA ARG A 8 -20.01 -7.03 13.62
C ARG A 8 -18.53 -7.31 13.86
N TYR A 9 -17.69 -6.36 13.51
CA TYR A 9 -16.25 -6.44 13.74
C TYR A 9 -15.89 -5.74 15.06
N GLU A 10 -14.96 -6.32 15.82
CA GLU A 10 -14.48 -5.73 17.09
C GLU A 10 -13.45 -4.63 16.83
N LEU A 11 -12.69 -4.78 15.75
CA LEU A 11 -11.60 -3.91 15.34
C LEU A 11 -11.47 -3.91 13.82
N THR A 12 -10.96 -2.82 13.26
CA THR A 12 -10.60 -2.70 11.84
C THR A 12 -9.12 -2.38 11.71
N LEU A 13 -8.37 -3.22 10.99
CA LEU A 13 -6.97 -3.03 10.67
C LEU A 13 -6.83 -2.57 9.21
N PHE A 14 -6.25 -1.39 9.00
CA PHE A 14 -5.80 -0.91 7.70
C PHE A 14 -4.27 -1.03 7.62
N SER A 15 -3.75 -1.75 6.64
CA SER A 15 -2.31 -1.97 6.50
C SER A 15 -1.84 -1.52 5.13
N ASP A 16 -0.72 -0.80 5.08
CA ASP A 16 0.06 -0.73 3.84
C ASP A 16 0.67 -2.11 3.50
N ILE A 17 1.14 -2.28 2.27
CA ILE A 17 1.81 -3.50 1.81
C ILE A 17 3.32 -3.34 1.77
N ASP A 18 3.84 -2.34 1.06
CA ASP A 18 5.24 -2.26 0.64
C ASP A 18 6.08 -1.48 1.66
N GLY A 19 6.97 -2.17 2.38
CA GLY A 19 7.69 -1.65 3.53
C GLY A 19 6.97 -1.85 4.86
N THR A 20 5.68 -2.20 4.81
CA THR A 20 4.87 -2.58 5.96
C THR A 20 4.70 -4.09 6.14
N LEU A 21 4.09 -4.81 5.18
CA LEU A 21 3.93 -6.28 5.24
C LEU A 21 5.01 -7.01 4.45
N VAL A 22 5.41 -6.40 3.33
CA VAL A 22 6.38 -6.91 2.36
C VAL A 22 7.64 -6.07 2.49
N HIS A 23 8.73 -6.71 2.89
CA HIS A 23 9.99 -6.02 3.16
C HIS A 23 10.99 -6.24 2.05
N TYR A 24 11.82 -5.24 1.79
CA TYR A 24 12.83 -5.25 0.75
C TYR A 24 14.23 -5.38 1.37
N ARG A 25 15.21 -5.78 0.54
CA ARG A 25 16.58 -6.07 1.03
C ARG A 25 17.24 -4.87 1.73
N ASP A 26 16.98 -3.67 1.24
CA ASP A 26 17.47 -2.39 1.77
C ASP A 26 16.79 -1.97 3.09
N GLN A 27 15.65 -2.59 3.43
CA GLN A 27 14.95 -2.39 4.70
C GLN A 27 15.36 -3.41 5.78
N LEU A 28 16.14 -4.43 5.41
CA LEU A 28 16.67 -5.40 6.36
C LEU A 28 17.97 -4.91 6.96
N ASP A 29 18.25 -5.31 8.20
CA ASP A 29 19.57 -5.09 8.79
C ASP A 29 20.65 -5.79 7.96
N ALA A 30 21.82 -5.16 7.83
CA ALA A 30 22.91 -5.66 7.00
C ALA A 30 23.40 -7.07 7.41
N SER A 31 23.19 -7.44 8.68
CA SER A 31 23.51 -8.76 9.23
C SER A 31 22.54 -9.87 8.81
N VAL A 32 21.34 -9.53 8.32
CA VAL A 32 20.35 -10.52 7.90
C VAL A 32 20.82 -11.21 6.61
N LYS A 33 20.89 -12.53 6.63
CA LYS A 33 21.18 -13.34 5.44
C LYS A 33 19.87 -13.80 4.79
N VAL A 34 19.81 -13.79 3.47
CA VAL A 34 18.69 -14.35 2.70
C VAL A 34 19.19 -15.66 2.12
N GLU A 35 18.68 -16.79 2.61
CA GLU A 35 19.03 -18.11 2.12
C GLU A 35 17.82 -18.72 1.39
N PRO A 36 17.99 -19.37 0.22
CA PRO A 36 16.88 -20.03 -0.45
C PRO A 36 16.31 -21.16 0.40
N ASP A 37 14.99 -21.34 0.35
CA ASP A 37 14.37 -22.54 0.89
C ASP A 37 14.64 -23.72 -0.07
N LEU A 38 15.24 -24.79 0.44
CA LEU A 38 15.62 -25.95 -0.37
C LEU A 38 14.40 -26.80 -0.77
N GLU A 39 13.28 -26.65 -0.06
CA GLU A 39 12.05 -27.43 -0.29
C GLU A 39 11.06 -26.68 -1.20
N ASP A 40 11.08 -25.34 -1.21
CA ASP A 40 10.17 -24.51 -2.00
C ASP A 40 10.89 -23.35 -2.71
N ARG A 41 10.96 -23.44 -4.05
CA ARG A 41 11.61 -22.41 -4.89
C ARG A 41 10.94 -21.02 -4.84
N GLY A 42 9.72 -20.93 -4.32
CA GLY A 42 9.01 -19.67 -4.10
C GLY A 42 9.31 -19.02 -2.75
N ARG A 43 10.16 -19.63 -1.93
CA ARG A 43 10.44 -19.22 -0.56
C ARG A 43 11.92 -18.98 -0.30
N VAL A 44 12.16 -18.18 0.72
CA VAL A 44 13.48 -17.94 1.30
C VAL A 44 13.39 -17.93 2.81
N ASN A 45 14.51 -18.17 3.47
CA ASN A 45 14.69 -18.00 4.89
C ASN A 45 15.50 -16.73 5.15
N LEU A 46 14.92 -15.78 5.88
CA LEU A 46 15.67 -14.65 6.42
C LEU A 46 16.30 -15.08 7.75
N ILE A 47 17.62 -14.96 7.84
CA ILE A 47 18.40 -15.46 8.96
C ILE A 47 18.98 -14.28 9.71
N TYR A 48 18.47 -14.08 10.93
CA TYR A 48 18.93 -13.07 11.86
C TYR A 48 20.01 -13.69 12.76
N ASP A 49 21.20 -13.10 12.74
CA ASP A 49 22.35 -13.55 13.52
C ASP A 49 22.27 -13.05 14.98
N THR A 50 21.18 -13.41 15.64
CA THR A 50 20.89 -13.12 17.06
C THR A 50 21.22 -14.34 17.93
N VAL A 51 21.15 -14.18 19.24
CA VAL A 51 21.24 -15.29 20.20
C VAL A 51 19.93 -15.36 21.00
N PRO A 52 19.06 -16.35 20.77
CA PRO A 52 19.17 -17.44 19.80
C PRO A 52 19.07 -16.97 18.35
N ARG A 53 19.61 -17.76 17.41
CA ARG A 53 19.48 -17.52 15.96
C ARG A 53 18.01 -17.60 15.57
N ILE A 54 17.51 -16.59 14.87
CA ILE A 54 16.11 -16.55 14.40
C ILE A 54 16.09 -16.79 12.89
N VAL A 55 15.21 -17.70 12.46
CA VAL A 55 14.97 -18.01 11.04
C VAL A 55 13.52 -17.66 10.72
N VAL A 56 13.31 -16.80 9.72
CA VAL A 56 11.99 -16.32 9.32
C VAL A 56 11.69 -16.80 7.89
N PRO A 57 10.85 -17.84 7.72
CA PRO A 57 10.45 -18.30 6.39
C PRO A 57 9.54 -17.26 5.72
N CYS A 58 9.89 -16.91 4.48
CA CYS A 58 9.23 -15.85 3.73
C CYS A 58 8.85 -16.32 2.33
N ARG A 59 7.71 -15.82 1.84
CA ARG A 59 7.34 -15.84 0.43
C ARG A 59 8.14 -14.79 -0.32
N VAL A 60 8.60 -15.12 -1.52
CA VAL A 60 9.25 -14.18 -2.43
C VAL A 60 8.19 -13.57 -3.35
N LEU A 61 7.95 -12.27 -3.19
CA LEU A 61 7.00 -11.53 -4.01
C LEU A 61 7.71 -10.88 -5.19
N PRO A 62 7.20 -11.02 -6.43
CA PRO A 62 7.79 -10.40 -7.59
C PRO A 62 7.65 -8.87 -7.49
N THR A 63 8.69 -8.17 -7.92
CA THR A 63 8.74 -6.71 -7.99
C THR A 63 9.43 -6.32 -9.29
N LEU A 64 9.05 -5.16 -9.84
CA LEU A 64 9.59 -4.69 -11.11
C LEU A 64 10.69 -3.64 -10.93
N THR A 65 10.89 -3.14 -9.71
CA THR A 65 11.74 -1.95 -9.46
C THR A 65 12.76 -2.11 -8.35
N SER A 66 12.52 -2.96 -7.34
CA SER A 66 13.30 -2.94 -6.09
C SER A 66 13.83 -4.32 -5.68
N GLY A 67 14.05 -5.22 -6.64
CA GLY A 67 14.48 -6.59 -6.37
C GLY A 67 13.33 -7.50 -5.96
N CYS A 68 13.49 -8.31 -4.91
CA CYS A 68 12.46 -9.20 -4.39
C CYS A 68 11.86 -8.63 -3.10
N GLY A 69 10.54 -8.75 -2.94
CA GLY A 69 9.86 -8.47 -1.67
C GLY A 69 9.74 -9.74 -0.84
N TYR A 70 9.85 -9.62 0.48
CA TYR A 70 9.80 -10.72 1.43
C TYR A 70 8.60 -10.57 2.36
N LEU A 71 7.69 -11.55 2.34
CA LEU A 71 6.53 -11.62 3.22
C LEU A 71 6.66 -12.84 4.14
N SER A 72 6.76 -12.63 5.45
CA SER A 72 6.85 -13.73 6.41
C SER A 72 5.59 -14.60 6.40
N GLU A 73 5.77 -15.92 6.44
CA GLU A 73 4.65 -16.87 6.62
C GLU A 73 3.93 -16.64 7.96
N ARG A 74 4.66 -16.18 8.99
CA ARG A 74 4.06 -15.86 10.29
C ARG A 74 3.20 -14.60 10.23
N THR A 75 3.57 -13.60 9.43
CA THR A 75 2.69 -12.45 9.15
C THR A 75 1.36 -12.90 8.57
N VAL A 76 1.37 -13.86 7.63
CA VAL A 76 0.14 -14.41 7.04
C VAL A 76 -0.70 -15.13 8.10
N ALA A 77 -0.08 -16.00 8.91
CA ALA A 77 -0.78 -16.70 9.98
C ALA A 77 -1.37 -15.77 11.05
N LEU A 78 -0.69 -14.66 11.38
CA LEU A 78 -1.19 -13.65 12.32
C LEU A 78 -2.40 -12.89 11.77
N ILE A 79 -2.40 -12.55 10.48
CA ILE A 79 -3.56 -11.91 9.83
C ILE A 79 -4.76 -12.88 9.81
N ASP A 80 -4.52 -14.16 9.50
CA ASP A 80 -5.58 -15.17 9.56
C ASP A 80 -6.15 -15.31 10.99
N ALA A 81 -5.29 -15.28 12.01
CA ALA A 81 -5.70 -15.31 13.41
C ALA A 81 -6.54 -14.08 13.80
N LEU A 82 -6.11 -12.87 13.42
CA LEU A 82 -6.89 -11.64 13.66
C LEU A 82 -8.30 -11.73 13.05
N ARG A 83 -8.41 -12.22 11.81
CA ARG A 83 -9.70 -12.39 11.13
C ARG A 83 -10.58 -13.46 11.78
N ALA A 84 -9.99 -14.50 12.35
CA ALA A 84 -10.70 -15.49 13.15
C ALA A 84 -11.27 -14.88 14.45
N HIS A 85 -10.64 -13.82 14.96
CA HIS A 85 -11.09 -13.03 16.11
C HIS A 85 -11.93 -11.79 15.70
N SER A 86 -12.67 -11.88 14.58
CA SER A 86 -13.59 -10.83 14.13
C SER A 86 -12.95 -9.44 13.94
N VAL A 87 -11.66 -9.40 13.57
CA VAL A 87 -11.01 -8.20 13.06
C VAL A 87 -11.26 -8.08 11.56
N PHE A 88 -11.74 -6.93 11.11
CA PHE A 88 -11.79 -6.61 9.68
C PHE A 88 -10.39 -6.19 9.22
N VAL A 89 -9.84 -6.82 8.19
CA VAL A 89 -8.51 -6.47 7.67
C VAL A 89 -8.63 -5.93 6.24
N ALA A 90 -8.04 -4.76 5.99
CA ALA A 90 -7.91 -4.17 4.67
C ALA A 90 -6.45 -3.86 4.34
N LEU A 91 -6.04 -4.16 3.10
CA LEU A 91 -4.74 -3.77 2.55
C LEU A 91 -4.91 -2.53 1.67
N LEU A 92 -4.13 -1.48 1.91
CA LEU A 92 -4.20 -0.21 1.19
C LEU A 92 -2.83 0.14 0.61
N THR A 93 -2.65 0.16 -0.70
CA THR A 93 -1.32 0.35 -1.32
C THR A 93 -1.30 1.41 -2.42
N GLY A 94 -0.13 2.03 -2.62
CA GLY A 94 0.15 2.86 -3.81
C GLY A 94 0.52 2.04 -5.05
N ALA A 95 0.57 0.71 -4.96
CA ALA A 95 0.97 -0.14 -6.08
C ALA A 95 0.01 -0.03 -7.27
N ARG A 96 0.58 -0.05 -8.48
CA ARG A 96 -0.17 -0.20 -9.73
C ARG A 96 -0.91 -1.54 -9.79
N SER A 97 -1.98 -1.60 -10.60
CA SER A 97 -2.79 -2.80 -10.80
C SER A 97 -1.96 -4.03 -11.14
N SER A 98 -1.03 -3.92 -12.10
CA SER A 98 -0.20 -5.06 -12.54
C SER A 98 0.72 -5.61 -11.43
N THR A 99 1.21 -4.75 -10.53
CA THR A 99 2.02 -5.17 -9.39
C THR A 99 1.15 -5.91 -8.37
N LEU A 100 -0.02 -5.38 -8.03
CA LEU A 100 -0.94 -6.03 -7.10
C LEU A 100 -1.35 -7.43 -7.62
N TYR A 101 -1.80 -7.53 -8.88
CA TYR A 101 -2.28 -8.79 -9.43
C TYR A 101 -1.21 -9.89 -9.45
N ARG A 102 0.04 -9.55 -9.74
CA ARG A 102 1.16 -10.51 -9.68
C ARG A 102 1.46 -11.02 -8.27
N ARG A 103 1.05 -10.28 -7.23
CA ARG A 103 1.30 -10.58 -5.82
C ARG A 103 0.08 -11.16 -5.11
N LEU A 104 -1.11 -10.99 -5.67
CA LEU A 104 -2.38 -11.21 -4.96
C LEU A 104 -2.52 -12.63 -4.40
N SER A 105 -2.05 -13.66 -5.11
CA SER A 105 -2.05 -15.06 -4.63
C SER A 105 -1.01 -15.35 -3.54
N LEU A 106 -0.03 -14.47 -3.35
CA LEU A 106 1.03 -14.60 -2.35
C LEU A 106 0.73 -13.78 -1.09
N LEU A 107 -0.14 -12.78 -1.19
CA LEU A 107 -0.57 -11.93 -0.07
C LEU A 107 -1.49 -12.71 0.90
N PRO A 108 -1.60 -12.26 2.17
CA PRO A 108 -2.59 -12.80 3.10
C PRO A 108 -4.01 -12.58 2.58
N GLN A 109 -4.92 -13.48 2.93
CA GLN A 109 -6.33 -13.28 2.60
C GLN A 109 -6.96 -12.27 3.56
N VAL A 110 -7.52 -11.18 3.02
CA VAL A 110 -8.09 -10.07 3.78
C VAL A 110 -9.53 -9.81 3.35
N ASP A 111 -10.22 -8.87 4.00
CA ASP A 111 -11.63 -8.59 3.75
C ASP A 111 -11.83 -7.54 2.65
N ALA A 112 -10.88 -6.62 2.49
CA ALA A 112 -10.83 -5.67 1.38
C ALA A 112 -9.40 -5.36 0.94
N ILE A 113 -9.24 -4.96 -0.32
CA ILE A 113 -7.96 -4.47 -0.86
C ILE A 113 -8.23 -3.21 -1.67
N ALA A 114 -7.49 -2.15 -1.36
CA ALA A 114 -7.47 -0.93 -2.15
C ALA A 114 -6.06 -0.68 -2.70
N TRP A 115 -5.97 -0.21 -3.95
CA TRP A 115 -4.70 0.07 -4.60
C TRP A 115 -4.77 1.31 -5.50
N GLU A 116 -3.67 1.67 -6.16
CA GLU A 116 -3.51 2.96 -6.86
C GLU A 116 -3.81 4.14 -5.92
N ASN A 117 -3.26 4.08 -4.71
CA ASN A 117 -3.52 5.03 -3.63
C ASN A 117 -5.00 5.15 -3.28
N GLY A 118 -5.75 4.04 -3.32
CA GLY A 118 -7.18 4.01 -2.99
C GLY A 118 -8.09 4.29 -4.18
N GLY A 119 -7.57 4.41 -5.40
CA GLY A 119 -8.39 4.63 -6.59
C GLY A 119 -9.16 3.38 -7.04
N ARG A 120 -8.75 2.19 -6.59
CA ARG A 120 -9.54 0.96 -6.76
C ARG A 120 -9.77 0.28 -5.44
N LEU A 121 -10.92 -0.40 -5.32
CA LEU A 121 -11.34 -1.12 -4.12
C LEU A 121 -12.04 -2.43 -4.52
N VAL A 122 -11.61 -3.54 -3.90
CA VAL A 122 -12.28 -4.83 -4.01
C VAL A 122 -12.62 -5.39 -2.64
N TRP A 123 -13.74 -6.09 -2.56
CA TRP A 123 -14.19 -6.80 -1.37
C TRP A 123 -14.00 -8.29 -1.53
N ARG A 124 -13.67 -8.97 -0.44
CA ARG A 124 -13.64 -10.43 -0.42
C ARG A 124 -15.06 -11.00 -0.51
N ALA A 125 -15.28 -11.83 -1.52
CA ALA A 125 -16.37 -12.78 -1.62
C ALA A 125 -15.89 -14.20 -1.24
N GLU A 126 -16.79 -15.19 -1.32
CA GLU A 126 -16.50 -16.57 -0.88
C GLU A 126 -15.28 -17.18 -1.59
N SER A 127 -15.17 -16.99 -2.91
CA SER A 127 -14.15 -17.60 -3.75
C SER A 127 -13.25 -16.62 -4.50
N ALA A 128 -13.48 -15.31 -4.37
CA ALA A 128 -12.80 -14.28 -5.15
C ALA A 128 -12.86 -12.90 -4.48
N TYR A 129 -12.18 -11.91 -5.08
CA TYR A 129 -12.38 -10.50 -4.79
C TYR A 129 -13.26 -9.86 -5.88
N VAL A 130 -14.20 -9.01 -5.46
CA VAL A 130 -15.18 -8.34 -6.33
C VAL A 130 -15.02 -6.82 -6.19
N GLU A 131 -14.94 -6.13 -7.32
CA GLU A 131 -14.80 -4.67 -7.35
C GLU A 131 -16.00 -3.94 -6.77
N ASP A 132 -15.73 -2.90 -5.96
CA ASP A 132 -16.75 -2.00 -5.45
C ASP A 132 -17.20 -1.00 -6.54
N ARG A 133 -18.39 -1.24 -7.09
CA ARG A 133 -19.00 -0.37 -8.10
C ARG A 133 -19.35 1.02 -7.59
N GLY A 134 -19.73 1.14 -6.32
CA GLY A 134 -20.07 2.43 -5.72
C GLY A 134 -18.83 3.31 -5.63
N TRP A 135 -17.72 2.77 -5.14
CA TRP A 135 -16.43 3.44 -5.08
C TRP A 135 -15.90 3.80 -6.47
N ALA A 136 -15.94 2.86 -7.42
CA ALA A 136 -15.52 3.12 -8.79
C ALA A 136 -16.34 4.26 -9.43
N HIS A 137 -17.68 4.24 -9.26
CA HIS A 137 -18.56 5.28 -9.79
C HIS A 137 -18.26 6.67 -9.21
N LEU A 138 -17.92 6.76 -7.92
CA LEU A 138 -17.52 8.03 -7.32
C LEU A 138 -16.34 8.64 -8.07
N LEU A 139 -15.38 7.82 -8.53
CA LEU A 139 -14.15 8.28 -9.16
C LEU A 139 -14.29 8.65 -10.64
N GLU A 140 -15.35 8.21 -11.33
CA GLU A 140 -15.50 8.35 -12.79
C GLU A 140 -15.43 9.80 -13.29
N GLN A 141 -15.90 10.76 -12.51
CA GLN A 141 -15.83 12.18 -12.90
C GLN A 141 -14.38 12.71 -13.00
N TRP A 142 -13.40 12.04 -12.37
CA TRP A 142 -11.98 12.39 -12.42
C TRP A 142 -11.18 11.50 -13.37
N THR A 143 -11.55 10.22 -13.46
CA THR A 143 -10.77 9.19 -14.18
C THR A 143 -11.36 8.84 -15.55
N GLY A 144 -12.59 9.30 -15.83
CA GLY A 144 -13.40 8.78 -16.93
C GLY A 144 -14.05 7.45 -16.55
N PRO A 145 -14.80 6.83 -17.48
CA PRO A 145 -15.41 5.53 -17.27
C PRO A 145 -14.34 4.52 -16.87
N HIS A 146 -14.50 3.91 -15.71
CA HIS A 146 -13.55 2.91 -15.28
C HIS A 146 -13.64 1.74 -16.25
N PRO A 147 -12.53 1.26 -16.85
CA PRO A 147 -12.59 0.05 -17.65
C PRO A 147 -12.99 -1.08 -16.72
N PHE A 148 -14.26 -1.44 -16.77
CA PHE A 148 -14.77 -2.65 -16.15
C PHE A 148 -14.12 -3.79 -16.90
N TYR A 149 -13.13 -4.46 -16.32
CA TYR A 149 -12.65 -5.71 -16.89
C TYR A 149 -13.73 -6.75 -16.61
N PRO A 150 -14.45 -7.29 -17.63
CA PRO A 150 -15.49 -8.29 -17.38
C PRO A 150 -14.90 -9.60 -16.83
N SER A 151 -13.58 -9.78 -16.90
CA SER A 151 -12.86 -10.88 -16.26
C SER A 151 -12.58 -10.66 -14.76
N ASP A 152 -12.83 -9.47 -14.20
CA ASP A 152 -12.56 -9.13 -12.80
C ASP A 152 -13.64 -9.64 -11.81
N GLU A 153 -14.69 -10.32 -12.28
CA GLU A 153 -15.64 -11.00 -11.38
C GLU A 153 -14.97 -12.13 -10.55
N SER A 154 -13.75 -12.54 -10.93
CA SER A 154 -12.95 -13.48 -10.15
C SER A 154 -11.45 -13.15 -10.22
N LEU A 155 -11.02 -12.11 -9.51
CA LEU A 155 -9.59 -11.70 -9.50
C LEU A 155 -8.62 -12.81 -9.06
N VAL A 156 -9.04 -13.73 -8.17
CA VAL A 156 -8.28 -14.94 -7.82
C VAL A 156 -9.24 -16.02 -7.36
N SER A 157 -9.27 -17.17 -8.04
CA SER A 157 -9.89 -18.36 -7.48
C SER A 157 -9.04 -18.89 -6.33
N SER A 158 -9.65 -19.09 -5.16
CA SER A 158 -9.00 -19.60 -3.94
C SER A 158 -8.27 -20.95 -4.11
N ASN A 159 -8.56 -21.69 -5.18
CA ASN A 159 -8.02 -23.04 -5.44
C ASN A 159 -6.84 -23.08 -6.43
N ALA A 160 -6.24 -21.94 -6.80
CA ALA A 160 -5.07 -21.91 -7.67
C ALA A 160 -3.78 -22.32 -6.92
N THR A 161 -3.74 -23.55 -6.40
CA THR A 161 -2.51 -24.18 -5.95
C THR A 161 -1.61 -24.43 -7.16
N THR A 162 -0.58 -23.59 -7.30
CA THR A 162 0.73 -23.84 -7.93
C THR A 162 0.80 -24.26 -9.41
N LYS A 163 -0.28 -24.60 -10.10
CA LYS A 163 -0.26 -24.70 -11.57
C LYS A 163 -0.25 -23.29 -12.13
N LYS A 164 0.95 -22.85 -12.56
CA LYS A 164 1.24 -21.73 -13.49
C LYS A 164 -0.06 -21.01 -13.84
N ALA A 165 -0.36 -19.90 -13.16
CA ALA A 165 -1.52 -19.07 -13.49
C ALA A 165 -1.45 -18.77 -14.99
N ALA A 166 -2.15 -19.58 -15.78
CA ALA A 166 -1.96 -19.68 -17.20
C ALA A 166 -2.70 -18.50 -17.80
N GLY A 167 -1.94 -17.43 -18.05
CA GLY A 167 -2.42 -16.31 -18.82
C GLY A 167 -3.40 -15.40 -18.09
N VAL A 168 -3.04 -14.88 -16.91
CA VAL A 168 -3.36 -13.45 -16.71
C VAL A 168 -2.59 -12.77 -17.83
N PRO A 169 -3.26 -12.17 -18.83
CA PRO A 169 -2.55 -11.48 -19.88
C PRO A 169 -1.71 -10.42 -19.17
N SER A 170 -0.39 -10.63 -19.15
CA SER A 170 0.57 -9.55 -18.93
C SER A 170 0.54 -8.67 -20.17
N SER A 171 -0.65 -8.23 -20.57
CA SER A 171 -0.78 -7.24 -21.60
C SER A 171 -0.35 -5.96 -20.91
N ASP A 172 0.96 -5.74 -20.90
CA ASP A 172 1.59 -4.44 -20.75
C ASP A 172 1.12 -3.47 -21.86
N THR A 173 0.15 -3.88 -22.69
CA THR A 173 -0.66 -3.00 -23.51
C THR A 173 -1.16 -1.89 -22.61
N GLU A 174 -0.66 -0.70 -22.89
CA GLU A 174 -1.15 0.54 -22.31
C GLU A 174 -2.68 0.53 -22.39
N PRO A 175 -3.38 0.99 -21.34
CA PRO A 175 -4.82 1.18 -21.43
C PRO A 175 -5.11 1.97 -22.72
N ALA A 176 -6.15 1.56 -23.44
CA ALA A 176 -6.56 2.16 -24.71
C ALA A 176 -6.40 3.68 -24.62
N ASP A 177 -5.51 4.22 -25.45
CA ASP A 177 -5.00 5.59 -25.48
C ASP A 177 -5.57 6.50 -24.37
N ALA A 178 -4.93 6.49 -23.18
CA ALA A 178 -5.40 7.30 -22.05
C ALA A 178 -5.55 8.79 -22.42
N SER A 179 -4.85 9.26 -23.46
CA SER A 179 -4.99 10.61 -23.99
C SER A 179 -6.34 10.88 -24.70
N ALA A 180 -7.07 9.83 -25.07
CA ALA A 180 -8.41 9.92 -25.64
C ALA A 180 -9.50 10.10 -24.58
N ILE A 181 -9.20 9.89 -23.29
CA ILE A 181 -10.14 10.06 -22.19
C ILE A 181 -10.10 11.52 -21.72
N ASP A 182 -11.15 12.30 -22.02
CA ASP A 182 -11.28 13.68 -21.53
C ASP A 182 -11.74 13.73 -20.06
N ALA A 183 -10.87 13.25 -19.16
CA ALA A 183 -11.08 13.31 -17.72
C ALA A 183 -9.95 14.10 -17.03
N PRO A 184 -10.22 14.77 -15.89
CA PRO A 184 -9.24 15.58 -15.16
C PRO A 184 -7.88 14.90 -14.94
N LEU A 185 -7.88 13.61 -14.54
CA LEU A 185 -6.64 12.86 -14.29
C LEU A 185 -5.76 12.78 -15.54
N TRP A 186 -6.36 12.40 -16.67
CA TRP A 186 -5.62 12.19 -17.91
C TRP A 186 -5.26 13.52 -18.58
N ARG A 187 -6.08 14.56 -18.44
CA ARG A 187 -5.70 15.94 -18.80
C ARG A 187 -4.44 16.40 -18.05
N ALA A 188 -4.35 16.14 -16.74
CA ALA A 188 -3.14 16.41 -15.96
C ALA A 188 -1.94 15.64 -16.48
N ALA A 189 -2.09 14.34 -16.79
CA ALA A 189 -1.00 13.54 -17.35
C ALA A 189 -0.50 14.12 -18.68
N THR A 190 -1.39 14.49 -19.61
CA THR A 190 -1.02 15.12 -20.88
C THR A 190 -0.32 16.46 -20.67
N GLN A 191 -0.82 17.30 -19.76
CA GLN A 191 -0.20 18.59 -19.43
C GLN A 191 1.22 18.41 -18.87
N LEU A 192 1.40 17.54 -17.89
CA LEU A 192 2.71 17.27 -17.29
C LEU A 192 3.68 16.66 -18.33
N SER A 193 3.23 15.73 -19.15
CA SER A 193 4.06 15.17 -20.22
C SER A 193 4.49 16.23 -21.23
N THR A 194 3.59 17.13 -21.62
CA THR A 194 3.89 18.26 -22.53
C THR A 194 4.88 19.23 -21.89
N SER A 195 4.82 19.43 -20.57
CA SER A 195 5.78 20.20 -19.79
C SER A 195 7.13 19.48 -19.56
N GLY A 196 7.33 18.29 -20.13
CA GLY A 196 8.60 17.56 -20.09
C GLY A 196 8.77 16.61 -18.90
N TRP A 197 7.73 16.39 -18.08
CA TRP A 197 7.77 15.43 -16.98
C TRP A 197 7.77 13.98 -17.51
N VAL A 198 8.59 13.12 -16.89
CA VAL A 198 8.65 11.70 -17.16
C VAL A 198 7.55 10.99 -16.38
N LEU A 199 6.58 10.44 -17.09
CA LEU A 199 5.42 9.77 -16.50
C LEU A 199 5.52 8.25 -16.64
N ASP A 200 4.92 7.53 -15.69
CA ASP A 200 4.56 6.12 -15.78
C ASP A 200 3.05 5.98 -15.59
N THR A 201 2.35 5.80 -16.70
CA THR A 201 0.89 5.59 -16.77
C THR A 201 0.53 4.11 -16.94
N ARG A 202 1.52 3.22 -17.07
CA ARG A 202 1.29 1.82 -17.44
C ARG A 202 0.62 1.06 -16.31
N ALA A 203 -0.50 0.41 -16.66
CA ALA A 203 -1.32 -0.38 -15.75
C ALA A 203 -1.80 0.41 -14.51
N TYR A 204 -1.99 1.72 -14.67
CA TYR A 204 -2.83 2.53 -13.79
C TYR A 204 -4.15 2.87 -14.49
N TYR A 205 -5.20 3.00 -13.70
CA TYR A 205 -6.55 3.39 -14.17
C TYR A 205 -7.09 4.61 -13.44
N THR A 206 -6.65 4.81 -12.20
CA THR A 206 -7.18 5.83 -11.27
C THR A 206 -6.08 6.70 -10.68
N ALA A 207 -4.85 6.50 -11.13
CA ALA A 207 -3.69 7.30 -10.80
C ALA A 207 -2.71 7.35 -11.99
N PHE A 208 -1.64 8.11 -11.86
CA PHE A 208 -0.42 7.91 -12.64
C PHE A 208 0.77 8.35 -11.80
N ARG A 209 1.98 7.97 -12.21
CA ARG A 209 3.20 8.32 -11.48
C ARG A 209 4.07 9.25 -12.28
N VAL A 210 4.65 10.24 -11.62
CA VAL A 210 5.72 11.11 -12.13
C VAL A 210 7.04 10.65 -11.53
N ASP A 211 8.03 10.31 -12.37
CA ASP A 211 9.39 10.07 -11.93
C ASP A 211 10.12 11.42 -11.83
N VAL A 212 10.02 12.06 -10.66
CA VAL A 212 10.54 13.42 -10.43
C VAL A 212 12.06 13.42 -10.62
N ALA A 213 12.74 12.41 -10.10
CA ALA A 213 14.19 12.28 -10.23
C ALA A 213 14.63 12.15 -11.69
N ALA A 214 14.01 11.24 -12.46
CA ALA A 214 14.33 11.07 -13.89
C ALA A 214 13.98 12.32 -14.72
N SER A 215 12.88 13.01 -14.36
CA SER A 215 12.46 14.26 -15.02
C SER A 215 13.52 15.35 -14.88
N LEU A 216 14.07 15.52 -13.67
CA LEU A 216 15.11 16.50 -13.38
C LEU A 216 16.45 16.14 -14.06
N GLN A 217 16.75 14.86 -14.21
CA GLN A 217 18.00 14.40 -14.83
C GLN A 217 18.03 14.52 -16.36
N ARG A 218 16.88 14.45 -17.04
CA ARG A 218 16.83 14.51 -18.52
C ARG A 218 17.19 15.86 -19.13
N GLY A 219 17.47 16.89 -18.32
CA GLY A 219 18.12 18.13 -18.77
C GLY A 219 17.31 19.02 -19.72
N GLY A 220 16.05 18.65 -20.02
CA GLY A 220 15.16 19.44 -20.88
C GLY A 220 14.34 20.50 -20.12
N MET A 221 14.23 20.39 -18.80
CA MET A 221 13.69 21.45 -17.97
C MET A 221 14.86 22.31 -17.47
N GLU A 222 14.94 23.56 -17.94
CA GLU A 222 15.76 24.61 -17.34
C GLU A 222 15.20 24.94 -15.95
N TRP A 223 15.39 24.02 -15.01
CA TRP A 223 15.19 24.32 -13.61
C TRP A 223 16.27 25.31 -13.21
N CYS A 224 15.87 26.39 -12.51
CA CYS A 224 16.75 27.46 -12.04
C CYS A 224 17.90 26.88 -11.21
N ARG A 225 18.94 26.38 -11.88
CA ARG A 225 20.21 26.06 -11.25
C ARG A 225 20.70 27.38 -10.71
N ASN A 226 20.94 27.43 -9.41
CA ASN A 226 21.58 28.59 -8.81
C ASN A 226 22.82 28.90 -9.65
N ALA A 227 22.94 30.14 -10.11
CA ALA A 227 23.87 30.57 -11.15
C ALA A 227 25.38 30.47 -10.79
N GLY A 228 25.76 29.61 -9.84
CA GLY A 228 27.11 29.37 -9.38
C GLY A 228 27.55 27.90 -9.37
N GLU A 229 26.72 26.93 -9.75
CA GLU A 229 27.14 25.52 -9.82
C GLU A 229 27.78 25.22 -11.18
N SER A 230 29.11 25.17 -11.21
CA SER A 230 29.91 24.89 -12.40
C SER A 230 29.67 23.47 -12.93
N SER A 231 29.48 23.34 -14.24
CA SER A 231 29.18 22.08 -14.95
C SER A 231 30.34 21.09 -15.10
N ASP A 232 31.47 21.30 -14.45
CA ASP A 232 32.67 20.48 -14.65
C ASP A 232 32.71 19.27 -13.69
N GLY A 233 32.35 18.09 -14.21
CA GLY A 233 32.64 16.79 -13.59
C GLY A 233 31.40 16.00 -13.12
N ALA A 234 30.57 15.57 -14.06
CA ALA A 234 29.33 14.83 -13.83
C ALA A 234 29.54 13.45 -13.16
N ARG A 235 29.68 13.44 -11.82
CA ARG A 235 29.09 12.38 -11.01
C ARG A 235 27.63 12.75 -10.80
N HIS A 236 26.73 11.78 -10.98
CA HIS A 236 25.32 11.92 -10.64
C HIS A 236 25.22 12.01 -9.11
N ASP A 237 25.50 13.18 -8.55
CA ASP A 237 25.19 13.42 -7.16
C ASP A 237 23.69 13.21 -6.97
N PRO A 238 23.28 12.50 -5.91
CA PRO A 238 21.88 12.29 -5.63
C PRO A 238 21.20 13.65 -5.53
N LEU A 239 20.07 13.82 -6.23
CA LEU A 239 19.28 15.04 -6.16
C LEU A 239 18.94 15.31 -4.68
N SER A 240 19.18 16.54 -4.24
CA SER A 240 18.84 16.91 -2.86
C SER A 240 17.33 16.79 -2.64
N GLU A 241 16.94 16.41 -1.42
CA GLU A 241 15.52 16.35 -1.03
C GLU A 241 14.82 17.69 -1.27
N GLN A 242 15.52 18.81 -1.07
CA GLN A 242 15.01 20.15 -1.33
C GLN A 242 14.66 20.34 -2.82
N THR A 243 15.50 19.90 -3.74
CA THR A 243 15.21 19.97 -5.18
C THR A 243 14.00 19.12 -5.54
N ILE A 244 13.92 17.89 -5.02
CA ILE A 244 12.75 17.02 -5.23
C ILE A 244 11.48 17.67 -4.67
N HIS A 245 11.55 18.27 -3.49
CA HIS A 245 10.41 18.93 -2.86
C HIS A 245 9.93 20.16 -3.63
N CYS A 246 10.85 20.96 -4.16
CA CYS A 246 10.50 22.10 -5.00
C CYS A 246 9.84 21.63 -6.32
N ALA A 247 10.37 20.58 -6.96
CA ALA A 247 9.77 19.99 -8.15
C ALA A 247 8.37 19.42 -7.88
N ALA A 248 8.20 18.76 -6.75
CA ALA A 248 6.91 18.26 -6.28
C ALA A 248 5.88 19.40 -6.07
N LYS A 249 6.31 20.58 -5.61
CA LYS A 249 5.43 21.76 -5.50
C LYS A 249 4.94 22.24 -6.86
N GLU A 250 5.79 22.21 -7.88
CA GLU A 250 5.41 22.59 -9.25
C GLU A 250 4.37 21.64 -9.82
N ILE A 251 4.61 20.32 -9.72
CA ILE A 251 3.63 19.30 -10.13
C ILE A 251 2.31 19.52 -9.40
N ARG A 252 2.36 19.71 -8.08
CA ARG A 252 1.17 19.97 -7.24
C ARG A 252 0.38 21.18 -7.71
N ALA A 253 1.05 22.27 -8.07
CA ALA A 253 0.40 23.49 -8.58
C ALA A 253 -0.33 23.26 -9.91
N GLN A 254 0.15 22.36 -10.76
CA GLN A 254 -0.50 22.00 -12.02
C GLN A 254 -1.72 21.08 -11.82
N VAL A 255 -1.65 20.12 -10.89
CA VAL A 255 -2.70 19.10 -10.73
C VAL A 255 -3.82 19.52 -9.77
N THR A 256 -3.54 20.36 -8.76
CA THR A 256 -4.55 20.76 -7.75
C THR A 256 -5.77 21.48 -8.36
N PRO A 257 -5.62 22.40 -9.33
CA PRO A 257 -6.78 23.06 -9.97
C PRO A 257 -7.73 22.09 -10.70
N LEU A 258 -7.28 20.87 -10.99
CA LEU A 258 -8.07 19.82 -11.64
C LEU A 258 -8.79 18.90 -10.63
N GLY A 259 -8.75 19.22 -9.33
CA GLY A 259 -9.33 18.39 -8.28
C GLY A 259 -8.54 17.10 -8.03
N LEU A 260 -7.24 17.13 -8.31
CA LEU A 260 -6.32 16.02 -8.07
C LEU A 260 -5.40 16.35 -6.89
N GLN A 261 -4.85 15.32 -6.28
CA GLN A 261 -3.85 15.40 -5.23
C GLN A 261 -2.64 14.54 -5.56
N MET A 262 -1.63 14.57 -4.70
CA MET A 262 -0.36 13.90 -4.95
C MET A 262 0.29 13.39 -3.67
N ALA A 263 0.83 12.18 -3.72
CA ALA A 263 1.69 11.59 -2.70
C ALA A 263 3.12 11.43 -3.24
N LEU A 264 4.12 11.82 -2.46
CA LEU A 264 5.54 11.70 -2.83
C LEU A 264 6.16 10.52 -2.06
N ASN A 265 6.84 9.62 -2.76
CA ASN A 265 7.56 8.49 -2.17
C ASN A 265 8.83 8.21 -3.00
N LEU A 266 10.01 8.19 -2.37
CA LEU A 266 11.30 7.85 -2.98
C LEU A 266 11.56 8.58 -4.32
N GLY A 267 11.30 9.90 -4.36
CA GLY A 267 11.50 10.72 -5.56
C GLY A 267 10.48 10.48 -6.68
N LYS A 268 9.39 9.78 -6.38
CA LYS A 268 8.26 9.53 -7.29
C LYS A 268 7.01 10.17 -6.73
N ALA A 269 6.23 10.81 -7.60
CA ALA A 269 4.98 11.45 -7.23
C ALA A 269 3.81 10.70 -7.85
N ASP A 270 2.95 10.11 -7.03
CA ASP A 270 1.69 9.54 -7.48
C ASP A 270 0.63 10.64 -7.53
N VAL A 271 0.00 10.84 -8.68
CA VAL A 271 -1.11 11.78 -8.89
C VAL A 271 -2.42 11.01 -9.00
N PHE A 272 -3.43 11.40 -8.22
CA PHE A 272 -4.72 10.70 -8.13
C PHE A 272 -5.84 11.67 -7.72
N PRO A 273 -7.13 11.30 -7.88
CA PRO A 273 -8.26 12.15 -7.50
C PRO A 273 -8.24 12.58 -6.04
N LEU A 274 -8.71 13.79 -5.73
CA LEU A 274 -8.76 14.32 -4.35
C LEU A 274 -9.66 13.48 -3.42
N CYS A 275 -10.69 12.85 -3.95
CA CYS A 275 -11.58 11.95 -3.21
C CYS A 275 -11.00 10.54 -3.01
N SER A 276 -9.92 10.18 -3.72
CA SER A 276 -9.14 8.96 -3.50
C SER A 276 -8.12 9.18 -2.36
N GLY A 277 -7.17 8.29 -2.15
CA GLY A 277 -6.21 8.32 -1.04
C GLY A 277 -6.50 7.24 0.00
N LYS A 278 -5.44 6.73 0.65
CA LYS A 278 -5.55 5.66 1.67
C LYS A 278 -6.52 6.03 2.80
N ARG A 279 -6.50 7.27 3.30
CA ARG A 279 -7.48 7.74 4.29
C ARG A 279 -8.91 7.69 3.77
N ASN A 280 -9.17 8.25 2.59
CA ASN A 280 -10.52 8.39 2.06
C ASN A 280 -11.15 7.03 1.75
N VAL A 281 -10.38 6.09 1.18
CA VAL A 281 -10.88 4.72 0.96
C VAL A 281 -11.07 3.96 2.28
N ALA A 282 -10.23 4.19 3.29
CA ALA A 282 -10.43 3.62 4.63
C ALA A 282 -11.72 4.14 5.28
N GLU A 283 -12.02 5.43 5.14
CA GLU A 283 -13.26 6.05 5.60
C GLU A 283 -14.48 5.47 4.90
N TYR A 284 -14.42 5.29 3.58
CA TYR A 284 -15.46 4.64 2.80
C TYR A 284 -15.68 3.18 3.24
N ILE A 285 -14.61 2.39 3.41
CA ILE A 285 -14.67 1.01 3.90
C ILE A 285 -15.35 0.97 5.26
N LEU A 286 -14.91 1.82 6.19
CA LEU A 286 -15.43 1.85 7.55
C LEU A 286 -16.92 2.20 7.58
N SER A 287 -17.34 3.19 6.78
CA SER A 287 -18.76 3.54 6.65
C SER A 287 -19.58 2.39 6.05
N THR A 288 -19.02 1.65 5.09
CA THR A 288 -19.70 0.55 4.41
C THR A 288 -19.93 -0.63 5.35
N ILE A 289 -18.96 -0.94 6.22
CA ILE A 289 -19.06 -2.05 7.18
C ILE A 289 -19.73 -1.65 8.51
N GLY A 290 -20.13 -0.38 8.66
CA GLY A 290 -20.72 0.14 9.90
C GLY A 290 -19.75 0.15 11.09
N GLY A 291 -18.45 0.33 10.82
CA GLY A 291 -17.41 0.37 11.84
C GLY A 291 -17.27 1.72 12.54
N CYS A 292 -16.43 1.78 13.57
CA CYS A 292 -16.17 2.99 14.35
C CYS A 292 -14.71 3.39 14.25
N ARG A 293 -14.44 4.69 14.00
CA ARG A 293 -13.07 5.22 13.85
C ARG A 293 -12.20 4.94 15.08
N LYS A 294 -12.76 4.96 16.29
CA LYS A 294 -12.02 4.65 17.53
C LYS A 294 -11.56 3.18 17.61
N GLN A 295 -12.16 2.31 16.80
CA GLN A 295 -11.84 0.89 16.70
C GLN A 295 -11.06 0.61 15.39
N THR A 296 -10.21 1.54 14.98
CA THR A 296 -9.36 1.39 13.80
C THR A 296 -7.89 1.46 14.19
N VAL A 297 -7.08 0.62 13.54
CA VAL A 297 -5.63 0.59 13.68
C VAL A 297 -5.01 0.69 12.29
N ALA A 298 -4.01 1.57 12.15
CA ALA A 298 -3.18 1.63 10.95
C ALA A 298 -1.87 0.85 11.17
N LEU A 299 -1.41 0.12 10.16
CA LEU A 299 -0.06 -0.43 10.07
C LEU A 299 0.65 0.23 8.89
N VAL A 300 1.70 1.01 9.17
CA VAL A 300 2.28 1.98 8.22
C VAL A 300 3.80 2.08 8.36
N ASP A 301 4.50 2.52 7.33
CA ASP A 301 5.97 2.68 7.35
C ASP A 301 6.51 4.01 6.79
N ASP A 302 5.73 4.73 5.98
CA ASP A 302 6.23 5.88 5.21
C ASP A 302 5.31 7.14 5.27
N ASP A 303 5.79 8.25 4.72
CA ASP A 303 5.14 9.56 4.79
C ASP A 303 3.75 9.60 4.15
N ASN A 304 3.56 8.86 3.06
CA ASN A 304 2.29 8.78 2.36
C ASN A 304 1.19 8.06 3.17
N ASP A 305 1.55 7.45 4.29
CA ASP A 305 0.63 6.79 5.21
C ASP A 305 0.25 7.62 6.44
N LEU A 306 0.94 8.74 6.70
CA LEU A 306 0.72 9.56 7.89
C LEU A 306 -0.71 10.09 7.98
N GLU A 307 -1.36 10.39 6.85
CA GLU A 307 -2.75 10.83 6.83
C GLU A 307 -3.71 9.72 7.32
N LEU A 308 -3.44 8.47 6.93
CA LEU A 308 -4.19 7.30 7.39
C LEU A 308 -3.94 7.06 8.88
N ALA A 309 -2.67 7.08 9.32
CA ALA A 309 -2.30 6.84 10.72
C ALA A 309 -2.94 7.86 11.67
N LYS A 310 -2.94 9.15 11.32
CA LYS A 310 -3.59 10.23 12.07
C LYS A 310 -5.11 10.11 12.10
N TRP A 311 -5.68 9.52 11.05
CA TRP A 311 -7.11 9.26 10.99
C TRP A 311 -7.49 8.04 11.83
N CYS A 312 -6.67 7.00 11.92
CA CYS A 312 -7.00 5.84 12.73
C CYS A 312 -7.00 6.13 14.24
N GLY A 313 -7.60 5.23 15.03
CA GLY A 313 -7.65 5.31 16.49
C GLY A 313 -6.31 5.00 17.16
N ALA A 314 -5.49 4.17 16.51
CA ALA A 314 -4.10 3.90 16.87
C ALA A 314 -3.29 3.58 15.59
N ALA A 315 -1.96 3.59 15.71
CA ALA A 315 -1.08 3.18 14.63
C ALA A 315 0.10 2.35 15.16
N TYR A 316 0.51 1.37 14.36
CA TYR A 316 1.74 0.60 14.55
C TYR A 316 2.67 0.86 13.37
N LEU A 317 3.95 1.04 13.66
CA LEU A 317 4.97 1.33 12.67
C LEU A 317 6.03 0.22 12.72
N PRO A 318 5.98 -0.77 11.81
CA PRO A 318 7.00 -1.81 11.71
C PRO A 318 8.37 -1.25 11.30
N ASN A 319 8.37 -0.12 10.62
CA ASN A 319 9.59 0.51 10.15
C ASN A 319 9.44 2.04 10.13
N ILE A 320 10.57 2.73 10.09
CA ILE A 320 10.64 4.17 9.86
C ILE A 320 11.45 4.37 8.59
N SER A 321 10.78 4.72 7.49
CA SER A 321 11.44 5.03 6.23
C SER A 321 12.14 6.39 6.24
N ASN A 322 11.60 7.37 6.99
CA ASN A 322 11.99 8.77 6.88
C ASN A 322 12.04 9.50 8.26
N PRO A 323 12.99 10.43 8.47
CA PRO A 323 13.00 11.33 9.64
C PRO A 323 11.68 12.05 9.94
N SER A 324 10.88 12.38 8.92
CA SER A 324 9.54 12.97 9.09
C SER A 324 8.59 12.06 9.85
N VAL A 325 8.56 10.76 9.54
CA VAL A 325 7.76 9.75 10.24
C VAL A 325 8.18 9.67 11.72
N GLN A 326 9.49 9.71 11.99
CA GLN A 326 10.00 9.75 13.36
C GLN A 326 9.54 10.99 14.13
N ALA A 327 9.53 12.16 13.47
CA ALA A 327 9.03 13.38 14.07
C ALA A 327 7.52 13.33 14.37
N GLU A 328 6.75 12.60 13.57
CA GLU A 328 5.32 12.36 13.81
C GLU A 328 5.08 11.38 14.97
N ILE A 329 5.85 10.29 15.07
CA ILE A 329 5.75 9.35 16.22
C ILE A 329 5.93 10.11 17.53
N ALA A 330 6.89 11.04 17.62
CA ALA A 330 7.12 11.84 18.82
C ALA A 330 5.92 12.73 19.21
N ARG A 331 5.01 13.04 18.28
CA ARG A 331 3.80 13.84 18.51
C ARG A 331 2.57 12.98 18.85
N HIS A 332 2.66 11.66 18.66
CA HIS A 332 1.57 10.71 18.80
C HIS A 332 1.95 9.57 19.74
N PRO A 333 1.88 9.77 21.08
CA PRO A 333 2.27 8.76 22.07
C PRO A 333 1.42 7.48 22.02
N GLU A 334 0.25 7.53 21.39
CA GLU A 334 -0.60 6.38 21.11
C GLU A 334 -0.10 5.51 19.94
N TRP A 335 0.91 5.98 19.18
CA TRP A 335 1.53 5.20 18.12
C TRP A 335 2.65 4.31 18.68
N THR A 336 2.70 3.08 18.19
CA THR A 336 3.68 2.08 18.63
C THR A 336 4.68 1.79 17.53
N LEU A 337 5.96 2.11 17.78
CA LEU A 337 7.07 1.69 16.93
C LEU A 337 7.53 0.29 17.38
N SER A 338 7.63 -0.65 16.43
CA SER A 338 8.17 -1.98 16.71
C SER A 338 9.65 -1.91 17.11
N ALA A 339 10.08 -2.82 18.00
CA ALA A 339 11.46 -2.90 18.44
C ALA A 339 12.39 -3.52 17.38
N HIS A 340 11.83 -4.36 16.51
CA HIS A 340 12.55 -5.02 15.43
C HIS A 340 12.47 -4.26 14.09
N ARG A 341 13.17 -4.77 13.08
CA ARG A 341 13.11 -4.31 11.67
C ARG A 341 12.70 -5.44 10.74
N GLY A 342 12.23 -5.06 9.55
CA GLY A 342 11.83 -6.02 8.53
C GLY A 342 10.62 -6.85 8.97
N PRO A 343 10.50 -8.11 8.51
CA PRO A 343 9.35 -8.95 8.84
C PRO A 343 9.09 -9.18 10.32
N LEU A 344 10.13 -9.25 11.16
CA LEU A 344 9.96 -9.40 12.62
C LEU A 344 9.21 -8.22 13.26
N ALA A 345 9.38 -7.01 12.71
CA ALA A 345 8.70 -5.82 13.19
C ALA A 345 7.19 -5.84 12.90
N THR A 346 6.82 -6.35 11.72
CA THR A 346 5.42 -6.58 11.34
C THR A 346 4.80 -7.67 12.21
N GLU A 347 5.51 -8.76 12.44
CA GLU A 347 5.05 -9.84 13.31
C GLU A 347 4.82 -9.36 14.75
N GLU A 348 5.72 -8.53 15.28
CA GLU A 348 5.59 -7.89 16.60
C GLU A 348 4.30 -7.06 16.69
N ALA A 349 4.07 -6.16 15.74
CA ALA A 349 2.89 -5.30 15.70
C ALA A 349 1.59 -6.11 15.60
N LEU A 350 1.52 -7.08 14.68
CA LEU A 350 0.34 -7.93 14.51
C LEU A 350 0.08 -8.83 15.72
N LYS A 351 1.14 -9.32 16.37
CA LYS A 351 1.02 -10.12 17.59
C LYS A 351 0.46 -9.27 18.75
N ALA A 352 0.96 -8.07 18.95
CA ALA A 352 0.44 -7.15 19.96
C ALA A 352 -1.04 -6.84 19.74
N LEU A 353 -1.44 -6.64 18.47
CA LEU A 353 -2.84 -6.43 18.11
C LEU A 353 -3.72 -7.65 18.43
N LEU A 354 -3.24 -8.85 18.12
CA LEU A 354 -3.96 -10.09 18.40
C LEU A 354 -4.16 -10.29 19.91
N GLU A 355 -3.11 -10.05 20.71
CA GLU A 355 -3.17 -10.11 22.17
C GLU A 355 -4.17 -9.10 22.74
N GLN A 356 -4.23 -7.88 22.19
CA GLN A 356 -5.21 -6.88 22.57
C GLN A 356 -6.65 -7.36 22.33
N VAL A 357 -6.95 -7.82 21.11
CA VAL A 357 -8.30 -8.30 20.75
C VAL A 357 -8.72 -9.47 21.65
N GLN A 358 -7.83 -10.43 21.86
CA GLN A 358 -8.10 -11.58 22.73
C GLN A 358 -8.41 -11.16 24.18
N ALA A 359 -7.70 -10.16 24.72
CA ALA A 359 -7.96 -9.64 26.05
C ALA A 359 -9.32 -8.91 26.14
N GLU A 360 -9.74 -8.20 25.09
CA GLU A 360 -11.03 -7.52 25.03
C GLU A 360 -12.20 -8.51 24.91
N SER A 361 -12.11 -9.52 24.05
CA SER A 361 -13.15 -10.55 23.91
C SER A 361 -13.33 -11.37 25.21
N GLY A 362 -12.23 -11.59 25.95
CA GLY A 362 -12.25 -12.24 27.27
C GLY A 362 -13.02 -11.46 28.32
N LYS A 363 -12.84 -10.12 28.37
CA LYS A 363 -13.56 -9.23 29.29
C LYS A 363 -15.06 -9.18 28.98
N ALA A 364 -15.44 -9.10 27.70
CA ALA A 364 -16.84 -9.11 27.28
C ALA A 364 -17.53 -10.41 27.71
N SER A 365 -16.89 -11.56 27.48
CA SER A 365 -17.40 -12.89 27.84
C SER A 365 -17.57 -13.08 29.35
N GLN A 366 -16.77 -12.39 30.18
CA GLN A 366 -16.89 -12.44 31.64
C GLN A 366 -18.04 -11.53 32.13
N ALA A 367 -18.19 -10.34 31.54
CA ALA A 367 -19.25 -9.41 31.90
C ALA A 367 -20.66 -9.96 31.61
N ASP A 368 -20.84 -10.69 30.50
CA ASP A 368 -22.12 -11.31 30.17
C ASP A 368 -22.49 -12.43 31.16
N ARG A 369 -21.53 -13.27 31.57
CA ARG A 369 -21.76 -14.31 32.58
C ARG A 369 -22.15 -13.75 33.95
N SER A 370 -21.57 -12.62 34.35
CA SER A 370 -21.90 -11.96 35.61
C SER A 370 -23.27 -11.27 35.62
N ARG A 371 -23.92 -11.09 34.46
CA ARG A 371 -25.29 -10.56 34.36
C ARG A 371 -26.35 -11.66 34.42
N GLU A 372 -25.97 -12.90 34.12
CA GLU A 372 -26.86 -14.07 34.18
C GLU A 372 -26.89 -14.73 35.57
N SER A 373 -25.89 -14.47 36.42
CA SER A 373 -25.84 -14.87 37.83
C SER A 373 -26.47 -13.83 38.74
#